data_AF-A0A553ENX2-F1
#
_entry.id   AF-A0A553ENX2-F1
#
_cell.length_a   1.000
_cell.length_b   1.000
_cell.length_c   1.000
_cell.angle_alpha   90.00
_cell.angle_beta   90.00
_cell.angle_gamma   90.00
#
_symmetry.space_group_name_H-M   'P 1'
#
loop_
_entity.id
_entity.type
_entity.pdbx_description
1 polymer ?
#
loop_
_entity_poly.entity_id
_entity_poly.type
_entity_poly.pdbx_seq_one_letter_code
_entity_poly.pdbx_strand_id
1 'polypeptide(L)'
;MKTWKSNLEETKQRYINWWNHKGIILNMWEHFQEGVQPHAEIVPPAPAKDLSQKWFDPQWRAEYLDWYVAHSSLKADILPVANTQLGPGSLAAILGGVFEGGEDTIWIHPNPDFTDEIVFNPEHPNWILHKELLKACKAKANGHYFVGMPDLMEGLDVLAALKGTDRVLLDTVMQPEILEQQMQQINDIYFKVFDELYDIIREGDEMAFCYFSSWAPGKMSKLQSDISTMISQDDYRRFVQPFIREQCQKIDYTLYHLDGVGAMHHLPALLEIEELNAIQWTPGVGEPQGGSPKWYDLYKKILAGGKSVMACWVTLDELKPLLDHIGADGVHLEMDFHNEKEVEQAMRIVEEYTGSSTSVNTNEHQQDADLAATGQERICIREEQHEEEDKLQPLYEAIVAGKLEPAVEITRQAIAEGVAPQMIINNYMIKAMGEVGQRFQDGKAFVPQLLMAGRAMKGALELLKPLLAGSASTTIGKIVIGTVKGDLHDIGKNLVASMLEGCGFEVINIGIDVTCDKFVEAVKENHADILCMSALLTTTMMYMKEVIQALEEAGIRNQVKVMIGGAPVSQGFADEIGADGYSDNANTAVAVAKELIRVIRA
;
A
#
# COMPACT_ATOMS: atom_id res chain seq x y z
N MET A 1 17.58 -29.94 -12.98
CA MET A 1 16.81 -30.30 -11.77
C MET A 1 15.87 -31.47 -12.07
N LYS A 2 15.60 -32.42 -11.15
CA LYS A 2 14.65 -33.54 -11.38
C LYS A 2 13.39 -33.31 -10.54
N THR A 3 12.52 -32.49 -11.09
CA THR A 3 11.43 -31.84 -10.34
C THR A 3 10.19 -32.71 -10.24
N TRP A 4 9.31 -32.41 -9.30
CA TRP A 4 7.98 -33.04 -9.23
C TRP A 4 7.02 -32.57 -10.32
N LYS A 5 7.27 -31.40 -10.93
CA LYS A 5 6.48 -30.90 -12.06
C LYS A 5 6.87 -31.61 -13.35
N SER A 6 5.90 -32.28 -13.99
CA SER A 6 6.11 -33.08 -15.19
C SER A 6 6.31 -32.26 -16.47
N ASN A 7 5.70 -31.08 -16.56
CA ASN A 7 5.76 -30.18 -17.71
C ASN A 7 6.66 -28.95 -17.49
N LEU A 8 7.65 -29.03 -16.60
CA LEU A 8 8.45 -27.86 -16.20
C LEU A 8 9.14 -27.16 -17.38
N GLU A 9 9.73 -27.90 -18.32
CA GLU A 9 10.45 -27.29 -19.46
C GLU A 9 9.50 -26.50 -20.38
N GLU A 10 8.25 -26.95 -20.51
CA GLU A 10 7.21 -26.22 -21.24
C GLU A 10 6.84 -24.93 -20.50
N THR A 11 6.62 -25.02 -19.18
CA THR A 11 6.36 -23.85 -18.33
C THR A 11 7.51 -22.85 -18.39
N LYS A 12 8.77 -23.29 -18.32
CA LYS A 12 9.94 -22.42 -18.47
C LYS A 12 9.96 -21.70 -19.82
N GLN A 13 9.65 -22.43 -20.91
CA GLN A 13 9.58 -21.80 -22.22
C GLN A 13 8.45 -20.77 -22.31
N ARG A 14 7.29 -21.01 -21.68
CA ARG A 14 6.24 -19.99 -21.58
C ARG A 14 6.70 -18.78 -20.78
N TYR A 15 7.38 -18.96 -19.65
CA TYR A 15 7.92 -17.85 -18.86
C TYR A 15 8.91 -17.02 -19.66
N ILE A 16 9.82 -17.67 -20.41
CA ILE A 16 10.74 -16.98 -21.34
C ILE A 16 9.94 -16.17 -22.36
N ASN A 17 8.88 -16.74 -22.95
CA ASN A 17 8.03 -16.00 -23.89
C ASN A 17 7.38 -14.80 -23.22
N TRP A 18 6.85 -14.95 -21.99
CA TRP A 18 6.19 -13.89 -21.25
C TRP A 18 7.15 -12.76 -20.88
N TRP A 19 8.36 -13.07 -20.43
CA TRP A 19 9.43 -12.08 -20.22
C TRP A 19 9.81 -11.34 -21.52
N ASN A 20 9.53 -11.93 -22.68
CA ASN A 20 9.68 -11.33 -24.01
C ASN A 20 8.34 -10.82 -24.60
N HIS A 21 7.37 -10.51 -23.74
CA HIS A 21 6.07 -9.91 -24.09
C HIS A 21 5.20 -10.77 -25.01
N LYS A 22 5.29 -12.10 -24.88
CA LYS A 22 4.55 -13.06 -25.71
C LYS A 22 3.92 -14.18 -24.91
N GLY A 23 2.83 -14.71 -25.45
CA GLY A 23 2.12 -15.84 -24.89
C GLY A 23 1.49 -15.58 -23.51
N ILE A 24 0.88 -16.65 -23.02
CA ILE A 24 0.09 -16.68 -21.78
C ILE A 24 0.79 -17.56 -20.76
N ILE A 25 0.83 -17.12 -19.50
CA ILE A 25 1.12 -17.94 -18.32
C ILE A 25 -0.17 -18.15 -17.54
N LEU A 26 -0.45 -19.39 -17.18
CA LEU A 26 -1.57 -19.76 -16.32
C LEU A 26 -1.04 -20.33 -15.00
N ASN A 27 -0.84 -19.45 -14.02
CA ASN A 27 -0.24 -19.74 -12.73
C ASN A 27 -1.26 -19.65 -11.59
N MET A 28 -0.81 -20.04 -10.40
CA MET A 28 -1.49 -19.79 -9.14
C MET A 28 -0.42 -19.62 -8.06
N TRP A 29 -0.55 -18.55 -7.27
CA TRP A 29 0.37 -18.27 -6.18
C TRP A 29 0.09 -19.12 -4.93
N GLU A 30 -1.16 -19.12 -4.45
CA GLU A 30 -1.57 -19.82 -3.21
C GLU A 30 -2.00 -21.26 -3.52
N HIS A 31 -1.04 -22.16 -3.65
CA HIS A 31 -1.36 -23.51 -4.09
C HIS A 31 -2.37 -24.20 -3.17
N PHE A 32 -3.32 -24.93 -3.76
CA PHE A 32 -4.21 -25.83 -3.04
C PHE A 32 -3.64 -27.26 -2.98
N GLN A 33 -3.96 -27.97 -1.90
CA GLN A 33 -3.58 -29.37 -1.68
C GLN A 33 -4.79 -30.32 -1.74
N GLU A 34 -6.01 -29.81 -1.62
CA GLU A 34 -7.21 -30.64 -1.59
C GLU A 34 -7.41 -31.37 -2.93
N GLY A 35 -7.58 -32.69 -2.87
CA GLY A 35 -7.80 -33.54 -4.05
C GLY A 35 -6.55 -33.80 -4.89
N VAL A 36 -5.37 -33.31 -4.49
CA VAL A 36 -4.10 -33.53 -5.20
C VAL A 36 -3.48 -34.87 -4.78
N GLN A 37 -3.01 -35.64 -5.76
CA GLN A 37 -2.19 -36.82 -5.49
C GLN A 37 -0.77 -36.38 -5.12
N PRO A 38 -0.24 -36.73 -3.93
CA PRO A 38 1.10 -36.28 -3.52
C PRO A 38 2.20 -36.76 -4.47
N HIS A 39 3.18 -35.90 -4.73
CA HIS A 39 4.35 -36.20 -5.56
C HIS A 39 5.43 -37.01 -4.81
N ALA A 40 5.37 -36.99 -3.48
CA ALA A 40 6.22 -37.74 -2.57
C ALA A 40 5.48 -38.02 -1.24
N GLU A 41 5.81 -39.14 -0.59
CA GLU A 41 5.29 -39.50 0.74
C GLU A 41 6.00 -38.70 1.85
N ILE A 42 5.73 -37.38 1.91
CA ILE A 42 6.24 -36.50 2.97
C ILE A 42 5.20 -36.41 4.08
N VAL A 43 5.62 -36.61 5.33
CA VAL A 43 4.75 -36.46 6.51
C VAL A 43 4.75 -34.99 6.94
N PRO A 44 3.60 -34.35 7.18
CA PRO A 44 3.57 -32.98 7.68
C PRO A 44 4.21 -32.92 9.08
N PRO A 45 4.92 -31.83 9.42
CA PRO A 45 5.38 -31.63 10.79
C PRO A 45 4.19 -31.53 11.75
N ALA A 46 4.46 -31.71 13.05
CA ALA A 46 3.44 -31.40 14.06
C ALA A 46 3.00 -29.94 13.93
N PRO A 47 1.74 -29.59 14.24
CA PRO A 47 1.29 -28.20 14.23
C PRO A 47 2.23 -27.31 15.03
N ALA A 48 2.50 -26.10 14.53
CA ALA A 48 3.34 -25.14 15.21
C ALA A 48 2.81 -24.86 16.62
N LYS A 49 3.71 -24.72 17.59
CA LYS A 49 3.34 -24.44 18.99
C LYS A 49 2.74 -23.05 19.17
N ASP A 50 3.25 -22.09 18.40
CA ASP A 50 2.87 -20.69 18.40
C ASP A 50 3.29 -20.03 17.07
N LEU A 51 2.95 -18.75 16.90
CA LEU A 51 3.30 -17.97 15.72
C LEU A 51 4.82 -17.76 15.58
N SER A 52 5.56 -17.74 16.69
CA SER A 52 7.02 -17.60 16.64
C SER A 52 7.66 -18.82 15.99
N GLN A 53 7.22 -20.04 16.35
CA GLN A 53 7.70 -21.24 15.68
C GLN A 53 7.23 -21.28 14.22
N LYS A 54 5.95 -20.96 13.97
CA LYS A 54 5.37 -20.96 12.61
C LYS A 54 6.20 -20.12 11.63
N TRP A 55 6.65 -18.94 12.08
CA TRP A 55 7.30 -17.97 11.19
C TRP A 55 8.82 -17.92 11.28
N PHE A 56 9.39 -18.21 12.45
CA PHE A 56 10.80 -17.94 12.76
C PHE A 56 11.61 -19.17 13.20
N ASP A 57 11.07 -20.39 13.10
CA ASP A 57 11.85 -21.63 13.23
C ASP A 57 12.21 -22.18 11.83
N PRO A 58 13.48 -22.03 11.38
CA PRO A 58 13.92 -22.49 10.07
C PRO A 58 13.65 -23.96 9.78
N GLN A 59 13.79 -24.83 10.79
CA GLN A 59 13.66 -26.28 10.59
C GLN A 59 12.20 -26.66 10.45
N TRP A 60 11.35 -26.18 11.36
CA TRP A 60 9.92 -26.43 11.29
C TRP A 60 9.33 -25.90 9.98
N ARG A 61 9.72 -24.68 9.56
CA ARG A 61 9.26 -24.09 8.29
C ARG A 61 9.72 -24.87 7.08
N ALA A 62 10.98 -25.30 7.05
CA ALA A 62 11.48 -26.11 5.94
C ALA A 62 10.75 -27.46 5.85
N GLU A 63 10.42 -28.10 6.97
CA GLU A 63 9.60 -29.32 7.01
C GLU A 63 8.17 -29.08 6.51
N TYR A 64 7.55 -27.98 6.94
CA TYR A 64 6.21 -27.61 6.48
C TYR A 64 6.18 -27.32 4.98
N LEU A 65 7.13 -26.53 4.47
CA LEU A 65 7.19 -26.18 3.05
C LEU A 65 7.51 -27.39 2.16
N ASP A 66 8.33 -28.32 2.63
CA ASP A 66 8.61 -29.58 1.94
C ASP A 66 7.34 -30.42 1.76
N TRP A 67 6.57 -30.56 2.86
CA TRP A 67 5.25 -31.19 2.80
C TRP A 67 4.30 -30.44 1.87
N TYR A 68 4.21 -29.11 2.01
CA TYR A 68 3.29 -28.26 1.27
C TYR A 68 3.50 -28.39 -0.23
N VAL A 69 4.74 -28.28 -0.72
CA VAL A 69 5.04 -28.40 -2.15
C VAL A 69 4.79 -29.83 -2.66
N ALA A 70 5.10 -30.86 -1.85
CA ALA A 70 4.86 -32.25 -2.22
C ALA A 70 3.38 -32.59 -2.42
N HIS A 71 2.48 -31.82 -1.81
CA HIS A 71 1.03 -32.03 -1.85
C HIS A 71 0.30 -30.99 -2.69
N SER A 72 1.01 -30.03 -3.28
CA SER A 72 0.42 -28.96 -4.09
C SER A 72 0.15 -29.40 -5.53
N SER A 73 -0.91 -28.86 -6.13
CA SER A 73 -1.13 -29.00 -7.57
C SER A 73 0.03 -28.35 -8.34
N LEU A 74 0.57 -29.05 -9.34
CA LEU A 74 1.65 -28.55 -10.21
C LEU A 74 1.22 -28.57 -11.69
N LYS A 75 -0.09 -28.57 -11.95
CA LYS A 75 -0.68 -28.51 -13.30
C LYS A 75 -0.48 -27.13 -13.94
N ALA A 76 -0.84 -27.00 -15.22
CA ALA A 76 -0.66 -25.76 -15.99
C ALA A 76 0.76 -25.19 -15.83
N ASP A 77 0.89 -23.91 -15.48
CA ASP A 77 2.17 -23.24 -15.21
C ASP A 77 2.44 -23.03 -13.71
N ILE A 78 1.67 -23.70 -12.84
CA ILE A 78 1.89 -23.70 -11.39
C ILE A 78 3.27 -24.29 -11.08
N LEU A 79 4.15 -23.49 -10.48
CA LEU A 79 5.54 -23.83 -10.27
C LEU A 79 5.76 -24.54 -8.93
N PRO A 80 6.67 -25.54 -8.84
CA PRO A 80 7.00 -26.15 -7.56
C PRO A 80 7.96 -25.21 -6.81
N VAL A 81 7.42 -24.29 -6.00
CA VAL A 81 8.19 -23.30 -5.23
C VAL A 81 7.87 -23.42 -3.75
N ALA A 82 8.91 -23.55 -2.93
CA ALA A 82 8.80 -23.35 -1.49
C ALA A 82 8.75 -21.83 -1.21
N ASN A 83 7.56 -21.31 -0.95
CA ASN A 83 7.35 -19.90 -0.66
C ASN A 83 7.82 -19.56 0.76
N THR A 84 9.07 -19.10 0.86
CA THR A 84 9.74 -18.89 2.15
C THR A 84 9.27 -17.67 2.92
N GLN A 85 8.48 -16.78 2.30
CA GLN A 85 7.76 -15.62 2.89
C GLN A 85 8.22 -15.21 4.29
N LEU A 86 9.00 -14.13 4.36
CA LEU A 86 9.48 -13.53 5.60
C LEU A 86 8.90 -12.13 5.80
N GLY A 87 7.61 -12.00 5.50
CA GLY A 87 6.88 -10.72 5.44
C GLY A 87 7.23 -9.92 4.16
N PRO A 88 6.31 -9.06 3.69
CA PRO A 88 6.67 -8.05 2.71
C PRO A 88 7.68 -7.10 3.36
N GLY A 89 8.77 -6.78 2.68
CA GLY A 89 9.73 -5.83 3.22
C GLY A 89 10.76 -6.38 4.17
N SER A 90 11.11 -7.65 4.05
CA SER A 90 11.97 -8.32 5.02
C SER A 90 13.39 -7.71 5.13
N LEU A 91 13.80 -6.86 4.17
CA LEU A 91 15.01 -6.03 4.30
C LEU A 91 14.93 -5.06 5.48
N ALA A 92 13.77 -4.48 5.77
CA ALA A 92 13.59 -3.61 6.94
C ALA A 92 13.83 -4.39 8.25
N ALA A 93 13.38 -5.65 8.34
CA ALA A 93 13.67 -6.52 9.47
C ALA A 93 15.17 -6.84 9.58
N ILE A 94 15.87 -7.03 8.46
CA ILE A 94 17.33 -7.20 8.41
C ILE A 94 18.06 -5.94 8.92
N LEU A 95 17.51 -4.76 8.67
CA LEU A 95 18.05 -3.45 9.05
C LEU A 95 17.62 -2.98 10.45
N GLY A 96 16.91 -3.80 11.21
CA GLY A 96 16.56 -3.53 12.62
C GLY A 96 15.11 -3.17 12.88
N GLY A 97 14.22 -3.25 11.89
CA GLY A 97 12.77 -3.20 12.10
C GLY A 97 12.31 -4.35 13.01
N VAL A 98 11.28 -4.09 13.82
CA VAL A 98 10.74 -5.07 14.77
C VAL A 98 9.91 -6.09 14.00
N PHE A 99 10.28 -7.36 14.11
CA PHE A 99 9.73 -8.45 13.30
C PHE A 99 8.67 -9.24 14.11
N GLU A 100 7.42 -9.24 13.66
CA GLU A 100 6.29 -9.80 14.40
C GLU A 100 5.42 -10.74 13.54
N GLY A 101 5.25 -11.98 13.98
CA GLY A 101 4.41 -12.95 13.27
C GLY A 101 2.92 -12.77 13.59
N GLY A 102 2.11 -12.51 12.57
CA GLY A 102 0.64 -12.52 12.63
C GLY A 102 0.03 -13.87 12.24
N GLU A 103 -1.30 -13.96 12.16
CA GLU A 103 -1.98 -15.21 11.78
C GLU A 103 -1.65 -15.63 10.35
N ASP A 104 -1.71 -14.67 9.41
CA ASP A 104 -1.58 -14.95 7.96
C ASP A 104 -0.27 -14.44 7.35
N THR A 105 0.43 -13.51 8.01
CA THR A 105 1.67 -12.92 7.50
C THR A 105 2.61 -12.49 8.63
N ILE A 106 3.75 -11.92 8.28
CA ILE A 106 4.70 -11.31 9.22
C ILE A 106 4.69 -9.79 8.99
N TRP A 107 4.58 -9.03 10.09
CA TRP A 107 4.59 -7.58 10.13
C TRP A 107 5.96 -7.06 10.56
N ILE A 108 6.31 -5.88 10.03
CA ILE A 108 7.56 -5.18 10.37
C ILE A 108 7.19 -3.80 10.87
N HIS A 109 7.58 -3.50 12.11
CA HIS A 109 7.31 -2.21 12.75
C HIS A 109 8.57 -1.34 12.82
N PRO A 110 8.39 0.00 12.91
CA PRO A 110 9.51 0.93 13.08
C PRO A 110 10.46 0.53 14.18
N ASN A 111 11.75 0.72 13.91
CA ASN A 111 12.79 0.53 14.91
C ASN A 111 12.67 1.67 15.94
N PRO A 112 12.38 1.38 17.23
CA PRO A 112 12.25 2.40 18.26
C PRO A 112 13.56 3.18 18.50
N ASP A 113 14.70 2.56 18.16
CA ASP A 113 16.04 3.11 18.29
C ASP A 113 16.62 3.56 16.93
N PHE A 114 15.76 3.80 15.93
CA PHE A 114 16.19 4.22 14.60
C PHE A 114 17.03 5.51 14.65
N THR A 115 18.16 5.49 13.95
CA THR A 115 19.00 6.66 13.68
C THR A 115 19.02 6.92 12.18
N ASP A 116 19.29 8.14 11.73
CA ASP A 116 19.36 8.46 10.29
C ASP A 116 20.51 7.73 9.53
N GLU A 117 21.39 7.02 10.23
CA GLU A 117 22.42 6.17 9.64
C GLU A 117 21.90 4.75 9.36
N ILE A 118 21.91 4.36 8.08
CA ILE A 118 21.48 3.02 7.63
C ILE A 118 22.71 2.14 7.46
N VAL A 119 22.87 1.17 8.37
CA VAL A 119 24.05 0.28 8.40
C VAL A 119 23.63 -1.17 8.34
N PHE A 120 24.19 -1.92 7.38
CA PHE A 120 24.01 -3.36 7.34
C PHE A 120 24.87 -4.06 8.40
N ASN A 121 24.22 -4.80 9.29
CA ASN A 121 24.88 -5.63 10.29
C ASN A 121 24.88 -7.12 9.87
N PRO A 122 26.03 -7.72 9.52
CA PRO A 122 26.10 -9.12 9.11
C PRO A 122 25.82 -10.13 10.24
N GLU A 123 25.81 -9.67 11.49
CA GLU A 123 25.47 -10.47 12.67
C GLU A 123 24.04 -10.22 13.16
N HIS A 124 23.22 -9.48 12.39
CA HIS A 124 21.84 -9.19 12.79
C HIS A 124 21.02 -10.50 12.86
N PRO A 125 20.25 -10.76 13.95
CA PRO A 125 19.50 -12.00 14.10
C PRO A 125 18.53 -12.28 12.93
N ASN A 126 17.83 -11.26 12.45
CA ASN A 126 16.91 -11.43 11.31
C ASN A 126 17.66 -11.78 10.02
N TRP A 127 18.88 -11.27 9.83
CA TRP A 127 19.69 -11.66 8.67
C TRP A 127 20.14 -13.12 8.74
N ILE A 128 20.58 -13.56 9.91
CA ILE A 128 20.95 -14.95 10.16
C ILE A 128 19.74 -15.87 9.91
N LEU A 129 18.58 -15.50 10.45
CA LEU A 129 17.32 -16.23 10.28
C LEU A 129 16.96 -16.45 8.81
N HIS A 130 17.07 -15.41 7.96
CA HIS A 130 16.81 -15.53 6.52
C HIS A 130 17.70 -16.61 5.91
N LYS A 131 19.02 -16.55 6.18
CA LYS A 131 19.98 -17.52 5.62
C LYS A 131 19.73 -18.93 6.14
N GLU A 132 19.40 -19.09 7.42
CA GLU A 132 19.12 -20.39 8.00
C GLU A 132 17.86 -21.03 7.40
N LEU A 133 16.79 -20.25 7.21
CA LEU A 133 15.58 -20.71 6.55
C LEU A 133 15.87 -21.15 5.10
N LEU A 134 16.51 -20.30 4.31
CA LEU A 134 16.77 -20.62 2.90
C LEU A 134 17.67 -21.85 2.76
N LYS A 135 18.68 -22.01 3.62
CA LYS A 135 19.54 -23.21 3.63
C LYS A 135 18.77 -24.46 4.05
N ALA A 136 17.89 -24.36 5.05
CA ALA A 136 17.06 -25.49 5.48
C ALA A 136 16.09 -25.92 4.36
N CYS A 137 15.41 -24.97 3.71
CA CYS A 137 14.57 -25.24 2.55
C CYS A 137 15.36 -25.83 1.38
N LYS A 138 16.56 -25.31 1.08
CA LYS A 138 17.42 -25.82 0.01
C LYS A 138 17.85 -27.27 0.25
N ALA A 139 18.17 -27.62 1.50
CA ALA A 139 18.51 -28.98 1.89
C ALA A 139 17.33 -29.95 1.72
N LYS A 140 16.11 -29.51 2.03
CA LYS A 140 14.87 -30.30 1.84
C LYS A 140 14.52 -30.45 0.36
N ALA A 141 14.65 -29.37 -0.41
CA ALA A 141 14.31 -29.34 -1.83
C ALA A 141 15.00 -30.43 -2.63
N ASN A 142 16.29 -30.69 -2.37
CA ASN A 142 17.05 -31.78 -2.99
C ASN A 142 16.88 -31.88 -4.52
N GLY A 143 16.69 -30.73 -5.19
CA GLY A 143 16.46 -30.63 -6.63
C GLY A 143 15.08 -31.13 -7.11
N HIS A 144 14.06 -31.16 -6.25
CA HIS A 144 12.67 -31.50 -6.60
C HIS A 144 11.77 -30.28 -6.83
N TYR A 145 12.12 -29.14 -6.23
CA TYR A 145 11.40 -27.87 -6.33
C TYR A 145 12.37 -26.70 -6.10
N PHE A 146 11.94 -25.48 -6.44
CA PHE A 146 12.71 -24.26 -6.21
C PHE A 146 12.49 -23.72 -4.80
N VAL A 147 13.52 -23.08 -4.22
CA VAL A 147 13.35 -22.24 -3.03
C VAL A 147 13.11 -20.82 -3.51
N GLY A 148 11.99 -20.22 -3.11
CA GLY A 148 11.65 -18.86 -3.53
C GLY A 148 12.54 -17.81 -2.83
N MET A 149 12.97 -16.80 -3.57
CA MET A 149 13.58 -15.60 -2.98
C MET A 149 12.55 -14.88 -2.09
N PRO A 150 12.89 -14.57 -0.82
CA PRO A 150 12.04 -13.75 0.03
C PRO A 150 11.80 -12.36 -0.55
N ASP A 151 10.66 -11.79 -0.23
CA ASP A 151 10.31 -10.43 -0.61
C ASP A 151 11.07 -9.40 0.25
N LEU A 152 12.20 -8.94 -0.26
CA LEU A 152 13.06 -7.99 0.44
C LEU A 152 12.42 -6.59 0.53
N MET A 153 11.72 -6.17 -0.53
CA MET A 153 11.32 -4.77 -0.78
C MET A 153 12.52 -3.81 -0.77
N GLU A 154 12.31 -2.61 -1.31
CA GLU A 154 13.38 -1.64 -1.48
C GLU A 154 12.89 -0.22 -1.19
N GLY A 155 13.85 0.69 -1.17
CA GLY A 155 13.57 2.12 -1.25
C GLY A 155 12.69 2.66 -0.12
N LEU A 156 11.69 3.46 -0.48
CA LEU A 156 10.94 4.27 0.49
C LEU A 156 10.13 3.41 1.45
N ASP A 157 9.67 2.24 1.03
CA ASP A 157 8.89 1.37 1.90
C ASP A 157 9.76 0.80 3.03
N VAL A 158 11.00 0.39 2.71
CA VAL A 158 11.96 -0.07 3.71
C VAL A 158 12.27 1.06 4.70
N LEU A 159 12.45 2.27 4.21
CA LEU A 159 12.70 3.42 5.07
C LEU A 159 11.48 3.75 5.95
N ALA A 160 10.27 3.66 5.41
CA ALA A 160 9.03 3.86 6.16
C ALA A 160 8.85 2.80 7.25
N ALA A 161 9.15 1.54 6.93
CA ALA A 161 9.13 0.44 7.90
C ALA A 161 10.19 0.60 9.01
N LEU A 162 11.25 1.38 8.80
CA LEU A 162 12.28 1.66 9.80
C LEU A 162 12.01 2.91 10.63
N LYS A 163 11.70 4.04 9.97
CA LYS A 163 11.62 5.39 10.57
C LYS A 163 10.18 5.84 10.85
N GLY A 164 9.19 5.22 10.22
CA GLY A 164 7.79 5.65 10.21
C GLY A 164 7.43 6.43 8.94
N THR A 165 6.25 6.11 8.40
CA THR A 165 5.72 6.66 7.13
C THR A 165 5.60 8.17 7.12
N ASP A 166 5.07 8.76 8.21
CA ASP A 166 4.87 10.21 8.36
C ASP A 166 6.20 10.98 8.24
N ARG A 167 7.26 10.47 8.86
CA ARG A 167 8.59 11.07 8.81
C ARG A 167 9.19 10.99 7.41
N VAL A 168 9.09 9.83 6.75
CA VAL A 168 9.59 9.68 5.37
C VAL A 168 8.86 10.63 4.42
N LEU A 169 7.54 10.74 4.53
CA LEU A 169 6.74 11.66 3.73
C LEU A 169 7.14 13.12 3.99
N LEU A 170 7.39 13.52 5.24
CA LEU A 170 7.90 14.86 5.55
C LEU A 170 9.29 15.10 4.94
N ASP A 171 10.17 14.10 4.98
CA ASP A 171 11.54 14.22 4.46
C ASP A 171 11.57 14.46 2.94
N THR A 172 10.56 14.02 2.19
CA THR A 172 10.42 14.34 0.74
C THR A 172 10.39 15.85 0.46
N VAL A 173 9.97 16.65 1.44
CA VAL A 173 9.89 18.12 1.34
C VAL A 173 10.96 18.80 2.18
N MET A 174 11.18 18.30 3.40
CA MET A 174 12.02 18.95 4.41
C MET A 174 13.52 18.68 4.23
N GLN A 175 13.87 17.47 3.82
CA GLN A 175 15.26 17.00 3.76
C GLN A 175 15.50 16.11 2.53
N PRO A 176 15.14 16.57 1.32
CA PRO A 176 15.05 15.66 0.18
C PRO A 176 16.41 15.12 -0.26
N GLU A 177 17.50 15.87 -0.08
CA GLU A 177 18.86 15.38 -0.37
C GLU A 177 19.31 14.30 0.62
N ILE A 178 18.89 14.38 1.89
CA ILE A 178 19.17 13.35 2.91
C ILE A 178 18.37 12.09 2.60
N LEU A 179 17.10 12.27 2.22
CA LEU A 179 16.24 11.16 1.80
C LEU A 179 16.85 10.41 0.60
N GLU A 180 17.31 11.12 -0.44
CA GLU A 180 18.00 10.53 -1.59
C GLU A 180 19.25 9.73 -1.16
N GLN A 181 20.04 10.27 -0.22
CA GLN A 181 21.20 9.56 0.31
C GLN A 181 20.80 8.26 1.04
N GLN A 182 19.77 8.30 1.88
CA GLN A 182 19.25 7.12 2.59
C GLN A 182 18.71 6.07 1.62
N MET A 183 18.02 6.52 0.57
CA MET A 183 17.52 5.65 -0.49
C MET A 183 18.65 4.93 -1.23
N GLN A 184 19.75 5.63 -1.55
CA GLN A 184 20.93 4.99 -2.14
C GLN A 184 21.57 3.97 -1.19
N GLN A 185 21.66 4.29 0.10
CA GLN A 185 22.19 3.35 1.11
C GLN A 185 21.34 2.08 1.19
N ILE A 186 20.02 2.21 1.20
CA ILE A 186 19.10 1.06 1.16
C ILE A 186 19.31 0.26 -0.13
N ASN A 187 19.44 0.92 -1.28
CA ASN A 187 19.60 0.24 -2.56
C ASN A 187 20.93 -0.55 -2.64
N ASP A 188 22.02 0.04 -2.15
CA ASP A 188 23.33 -0.62 -2.09
C ASP A 188 23.29 -1.87 -1.19
N ILE A 189 22.62 -1.76 -0.03
CA ILE A 189 22.44 -2.89 0.89
C ILE A 189 21.50 -3.94 0.30
N TYR A 190 20.45 -3.52 -0.40
CA TYR A 190 19.52 -4.41 -1.09
C TYR A 190 20.26 -5.36 -2.02
N PHE A 191 21.13 -4.86 -2.91
CA PHE A 191 21.88 -5.73 -3.83
C PHE A 191 22.83 -6.67 -3.09
N LYS A 192 23.47 -6.20 -2.02
CA LYS A 192 24.34 -7.05 -1.20
C LYS A 192 23.57 -8.22 -0.58
N VAL A 193 22.40 -7.93 -0.01
CA VAL A 193 21.52 -8.95 0.59
C VAL A 193 20.96 -9.88 -0.48
N PHE A 194 20.44 -9.32 -1.57
CA PHE A 194 19.87 -10.05 -2.70
C PHE A 194 20.88 -11.04 -3.28
N ASP A 195 22.12 -10.61 -3.55
CA ASP A 195 23.14 -11.47 -4.15
C ASP A 195 23.53 -12.63 -3.23
N GLU A 196 23.68 -12.40 -1.91
CA GLU A 196 24.01 -13.47 -0.96
C GLU A 196 22.84 -14.47 -0.80
N LEU A 197 21.59 -14.00 -0.83
CA LEU A 197 20.42 -14.90 -0.80
C LEU A 197 20.25 -15.66 -2.12
N TYR A 198 20.48 -15.00 -3.25
CA TYR A 198 20.45 -15.61 -4.58
C TYR A 198 21.41 -16.80 -4.69
N ASP A 199 22.64 -16.63 -4.19
CA ASP A 199 23.65 -17.69 -4.17
C ASP A 199 23.26 -18.91 -3.31
N ILE A 200 22.39 -18.73 -2.31
CA ILE A 200 21.87 -19.84 -1.50
C ILE A 200 20.81 -20.63 -2.28
N ILE A 201 19.91 -19.94 -3.00
CA ILE A 201 18.68 -20.56 -3.52
C ILE A 201 18.76 -21.01 -4.98
N ARG A 202 19.62 -20.39 -5.80
CA ARG A 202 19.68 -20.62 -7.25
C ARG A 202 19.87 -22.09 -7.64
N GLU A 203 19.35 -22.46 -8.79
CA GLU A 203 19.49 -23.79 -9.40
C GLU A 203 20.29 -23.68 -10.70
N GLY A 204 21.62 -23.63 -10.61
CA GLY A 204 22.43 -23.11 -11.72
C GLY A 204 22.32 -21.59 -11.75
N ASP A 205 21.87 -21.03 -12.88
CA ASP A 205 21.69 -19.58 -13.04
C ASP A 205 20.20 -19.15 -12.93
N GLU A 206 19.28 -20.09 -12.76
CA GLU A 206 17.85 -19.82 -12.62
C GLU A 206 17.42 -19.72 -11.16
N MET A 207 16.32 -18.99 -10.91
CA MET A 207 15.72 -18.85 -9.58
C MET A 207 14.20 -18.76 -9.67
N ALA A 208 13.55 -18.91 -8.51
CA ALA A 208 12.15 -18.58 -8.32
C ALA A 208 12.01 -17.48 -7.25
N PHE A 209 10.91 -16.73 -7.31
CA PHE A 209 10.54 -15.71 -6.33
C PHE A 209 9.34 -16.20 -5.51
N CYS A 210 9.33 -15.96 -4.20
CA CYS A 210 8.29 -16.54 -3.33
C CYS A 210 6.90 -15.88 -3.50
N TYR A 211 6.89 -14.59 -3.85
CA TYR A 211 5.66 -13.86 -4.13
C TYR A 211 5.25 -14.13 -5.59
N PHE A 212 3.97 -14.46 -5.82
CA PHE A 212 3.44 -14.90 -7.12
C PHE A 212 4.08 -16.19 -7.68
N SER A 213 4.80 -16.98 -6.86
CA SER A 213 5.42 -18.26 -7.26
C SER A 213 6.06 -18.22 -8.67
N SER A 214 6.81 -17.17 -8.99
CA SER A 214 7.28 -16.90 -10.37
C SER A 214 8.71 -17.36 -10.62
N TRP A 215 9.09 -17.56 -11.89
CA TRP A 215 10.42 -18.08 -12.29
C TRP A 215 11.09 -17.26 -13.39
N ALA A 216 12.43 -17.27 -13.37
CA ALA A 216 13.24 -16.72 -14.43
C ALA A 216 14.54 -17.52 -14.65
N PRO A 217 15.10 -17.51 -15.88
CA PRO A 217 16.38 -18.17 -16.19
C PRO A 217 17.61 -17.38 -15.74
N GLY A 218 17.43 -16.36 -14.89
CA GLY A 218 18.45 -15.43 -14.40
C GLY A 218 17.97 -14.79 -13.10
N LYS A 219 18.63 -13.70 -12.67
CA LYS A 219 18.18 -12.96 -11.49
C LYS A 219 16.83 -12.33 -11.76
N MET A 220 15.88 -12.55 -10.84
CA MET A 220 14.58 -11.89 -10.89
C MET A 220 14.20 -11.26 -9.57
N SER A 221 13.39 -10.21 -9.65
CA SER A 221 12.80 -9.60 -8.47
C SER A 221 11.45 -8.97 -8.79
N LYS A 222 10.57 -9.00 -7.80
CA LYS A 222 9.41 -8.12 -7.75
C LYS A 222 9.86 -6.81 -7.11
N LEU A 223 9.61 -5.71 -7.81
CA LEU A 223 9.91 -4.36 -7.36
C LEU A 223 8.64 -3.64 -6.93
N GLN A 224 8.70 -2.68 -6.01
CA GLN A 224 7.53 -1.94 -5.54
C GLN A 224 7.84 -0.61 -4.87
N SER A 225 6.78 0.17 -4.65
CA SER A 225 6.77 1.29 -3.71
C SER A 225 5.33 1.57 -3.27
N ASP A 226 4.89 0.99 -2.15
CA ASP A 226 3.52 1.11 -1.65
C ASP A 226 3.26 2.49 -1.03
N ILE A 227 4.27 3.05 -0.34
CA ILE A 227 4.21 4.41 0.18
C ILE A 227 3.98 5.45 -0.93
N SER A 228 4.29 5.10 -2.18
CA SER A 228 4.14 6.01 -3.30
C SER A 228 2.70 6.45 -3.56
N THR A 229 1.68 5.72 -3.08
CA THR A 229 0.28 6.16 -3.22
C THR A 229 0.03 7.54 -2.59
N MET A 230 0.87 7.92 -1.63
CA MET A 230 0.76 9.15 -0.85
C MET A 230 1.57 10.32 -1.41
N ILE A 231 2.32 10.14 -2.50
CA ILE A 231 3.20 11.16 -3.09
C ILE A 231 2.81 11.49 -4.54
N SER A 232 3.27 12.65 -5.01
CA SER A 232 3.02 13.12 -6.37
C SER A 232 3.79 12.31 -7.40
N GLN A 233 3.41 12.39 -8.68
CA GLN A 233 4.20 11.79 -9.76
C GLN A 233 5.61 12.41 -9.89
N ASP A 234 5.76 13.68 -9.53
CA ASP A 234 7.06 14.35 -9.55
C ASP A 234 7.96 13.82 -8.44
N ASP A 235 7.41 13.64 -7.23
CA ASP A 235 8.10 13.00 -6.12
C ASP A 235 8.43 11.52 -6.43
N TYR A 236 7.52 10.80 -7.12
CA TYR A 236 7.81 9.45 -7.59
C TYR A 236 9.00 9.42 -8.53
N ARG A 237 9.04 10.32 -9.53
CA ARG A 237 10.18 10.43 -10.46
C ARG A 237 11.48 10.83 -9.77
N ARG A 238 11.41 11.54 -8.64
CA ARG A 238 12.57 11.96 -7.87
C ARG A 238 13.08 10.87 -6.92
N PHE A 239 12.19 10.28 -6.13
CA PHE A 239 12.57 9.45 -4.98
C PHE A 239 12.36 7.95 -5.20
N VAL A 240 11.61 7.51 -6.22
CA VAL A 240 11.33 6.09 -6.46
C VAL A 240 11.92 5.64 -7.80
N GLN A 241 11.51 6.27 -8.90
CA GLN A 241 11.85 5.87 -10.26
C GLN A 241 13.37 5.67 -10.50
N PRO A 242 14.29 6.52 -9.97
CA PRO A 242 15.73 6.33 -10.22
C PRO A 242 16.27 5.03 -9.63
N PHE A 243 15.79 4.63 -8.45
CA PHE A 243 16.23 3.40 -7.78
C PHE A 243 15.62 2.15 -8.43
N ILE A 244 14.36 2.23 -8.87
CA ILE A 244 13.72 1.18 -9.67
C ILE A 244 14.48 0.98 -10.99
N ARG A 245 14.88 2.06 -11.67
CA ARG A 245 15.72 2.00 -12.89
C ARG A 245 17.05 1.29 -12.59
N GLU A 246 17.73 1.67 -11.51
CA GLU A 246 19.00 1.04 -11.12
C GLU A 246 18.83 -0.47 -10.87
N GLN A 247 17.72 -0.88 -10.26
CA GLN A 247 17.37 -2.28 -10.05
C GLN A 247 17.10 -3.03 -11.35
N CYS A 248 16.31 -2.44 -12.24
CA CYS A 248 16.05 -3.02 -13.57
C CYS A 248 17.33 -3.16 -14.40
N GLN A 249 18.35 -2.32 -14.18
CA GLN A 249 19.65 -2.42 -14.86
C GLN A 249 20.56 -3.52 -14.29
N LYS A 250 20.34 -3.93 -13.03
CA LYS A 250 21.17 -4.92 -12.32
C LYS A 250 20.52 -6.30 -12.18
N ILE A 251 19.20 -6.39 -12.36
CA ILE A 251 18.39 -7.60 -12.24
C ILE A 251 17.78 -7.88 -13.61
N ASP A 252 18.03 -9.08 -14.15
CA ASP A 252 17.71 -9.42 -15.54
C ASP A 252 16.21 -9.44 -15.83
N TYR A 253 15.40 -9.84 -14.84
CA TYR A 253 13.95 -10.03 -14.96
C TYR A 253 13.21 -9.33 -13.83
N THR A 254 12.64 -8.17 -14.13
CA THR A 254 11.95 -7.33 -13.15
C THR A 254 10.47 -7.17 -13.45
N LEU A 255 9.69 -7.24 -12.37
CA LEU A 255 8.24 -7.07 -12.36
C LEU A 255 7.89 -6.00 -11.33
N TYR A 256 7.22 -4.92 -11.73
CA TYR A 256 6.75 -3.93 -10.76
C TYR A 256 5.37 -4.31 -10.22
N HIS A 257 5.22 -4.38 -8.91
CA HIS A 257 3.95 -4.60 -8.20
C HIS A 257 3.19 -3.27 -8.10
N LEU A 258 2.16 -3.12 -8.93
CA LEU A 258 1.26 -1.98 -8.90
C LEU A 258 0.06 -2.33 -8.01
N ASP A 259 0.14 -1.93 -6.73
CA ASP A 259 -0.85 -2.26 -5.72
C ASP A 259 -1.88 -1.16 -5.49
N GLY A 260 -3.14 -1.50 -5.75
CA GLY A 260 -4.29 -0.66 -5.46
C GLY A 260 -4.48 0.50 -6.43
N VAL A 261 -5.73 0.97 -6.48
CA VAL A 261 -6.14 2.11 -7.33
C VAL A 261 -5.36 3.39 -7.07
N GLY A 262 -4.89 3.57 -5.83
CA GLY A 262 -4.09 4.73 -5.41
C GLY A 262 -2.68 4.78 -6.00
N ALA A 263 -2.14 3.68 -6.54
CA ALA A 263 -0.83 3.67 -7.19
C ALA A 263 -0.93 3.88 -8.72
N MET A 264 -2.12 3.77 -9.31
CA MET A 264 -2.32 3.81 -10.77
C MET A 264 -1.87 5.12 -11.41
N HIS A 265 -1.85 6.23 -10.68
CA HIS A 265 -1.39 7.52 -11.23
C HIS A 265 0.10 7.53 -11.53
N HIS A 266 0.88 6.57 -11.01
CA HIS A 266 2.31 6.42 -11.31
C HIS A 266 2.59 5.57 -12.55
N LEU A 267 1.57 4.97 -13.17
CA LEU A 267 1.74 4.16 -14.38
C LEU A 267 2.52 4.88 -15.49
N PRO A 268 2.27 6.18 -15.82
CA PRO A 268 3.08 6.88 -16.81
C PRO A 268 4.58 6.89 -16.47
N ALA A 269 4.94 7.12 -15.20
CA ALA A 269 6.33 7.11 -14.76
C ALA A 269 6.94 5.70 -14.81
N LEU A 270 6.16 4.65 -14.54
CA LEU A 270 6.61 3.27 -14.69
C LEU A 270 6.89 2.91 -16.16
N LEU A 271 6.04 3.34 -17.08
CA LEU A 271 6.20 3.08 -18.51
C LEU A 271 7.40 3.81 -19.13
N GLU A 272 7.93 4.84 -18.47
CA GLU A 272 9.18 5.51 -18.87
C GLU A 272 10.44 4.67 -18.56
N ILE A 273 10.34 3.60 -17.75
CA ILE A 273 11.46 2.72 -17.40
C ILE A 273 11.59 1.65 -18.49
N GLU A 274 12.53 1.84 -19.42
CA GLU A 274 12.71 0.94 -20.57
C GLU A 274 13.11 -0.47 -20.13
N GLU A 275 13.95 -0.57 -19.09
CA GLU A 275 14.53 -1.81 -18.57
C GLU A 275 13.53 -2.70 -17.82
N LEU A 276 12.41 -2.13 -17.34
CA LEU A 276 11.38 -2.88 -16.62
C LEU A 276 10.69 -3.89 -17.57
N ASN A 277 10.59 -5.16 -17.21
CA ASN A 277 10.03 -6.16 -18.12
C ASN A 277 8.50 -6.25 -18.03
N ALA A 278 7.96 -6.17 -16.82
CA ALA A 278 6.55 -6.45 -16.58
C ALA A 278 5.97 -5.58 -15.45
N ILE A 279 4.64 -5.43 -15.46
CA ILE A 279 3.88 -4.80 -14.39
C ILE A 279 2.81 -5.79 -13.93
N GLN A 280 2.79 -6.06 -12.63
CA GLN A 280 1.76 -6.83 -11.97
C GLN A 280 0.71 -5.88 -11.40
N TRP A 281 -0.56 -6.28 -11.46
CA TRP A 281 -1.70 -5.51 -10.96
C TRP A 281 -2.46 -6.26 -9.87
N THR A 282 -2.55 -5.62 -8.71
CA THR A 282 -3.41 -6.00 -7.58
C THR A 282 -4.50 -4.94 -7.41
N PRO A 283 -5.79 -5.26 -7.59
CA PRO A 283 -6.87 -4.27 -7.45
C PRO A 283 -6.96 -3.58 -6.09
N GLY A 284 -6.54 -4.27 -5.02
CA GLY A 284 -6.68 -3.83 -3.63
C GLY A 284 -8.00 -4.27 -2.99
N VAL A 285 -8.11 -4.12 -1.67
CA VAL A 285 -9.29 -4.55 -0.91
C VAL A 285 -10.50 -3.67 -1.27
N GLY A 286 -11.67 -4.30 -1.47
CA GLY A 286 -12.92 -3.62 -1.82
C GLY A 286 -13.13 -3.43 -3.32
N GLU A 287 -12.13 -3.76 -4.13
CA GLU A 287 -12.16 -3.66 -5.58
C GLU A 287 -12.49 -5.01 -6.25
N PRO A 288 -13.06 -5.04 -7.47
CA PRO A 288 -13.34 -6.28 -8.16
C PRO A 288 -12.04 -6.99 -8.54
N GLN A 289 -12.12 -8.32 -8.66
CA GLN A 289 -11.03 -9.23 -9.00
C GLN A 289 -10.27 -8.84 -10.28
N GLY A 290 -9.06 -9.38 -10.46
CA GLY A 290 -8.14 -8.96 -11.51
C GLY A 290 -8.68 -9.19 -12.92
N GLY A 291 -9.61 -10.13 -13.12
CA GLY A 291 -10.21 -10.39 -14.43
C GLY A 291 -11.35 -9.44 -14.80
N SER A 292 -11.71 -8.52 -13.91
CA SER A 292 -12.81 -7.58 -14.10
C SER A 292 -12.60 -6.64 -15.31
N PRO A 293 -13.66 -6.35 -16.10
CA PRO A 293 -13.63 -5.35 -17.17
C PRO A 293 -13.15 -3.96 -16.74
N LYS A 294 -13.24 -3.63 -15.44
CA LYS A 294 -12.72 -2.38 -14.87
C LYS A 294 -11.24 -2.16 -15.17
N TRP A 295 -10.47 -3.24 -15.32
CA TRP A 295 -9.01 -3.20 -15.46
C TRP A 295 -8.51 -3.37 -16.91
N TYR A 296 -9.38 -3.60 -17.88
CA TYR A 296 -8.95 -3.88 -19.27
C TYR A 296 -8.16 -2.74 -19.89
N ASP A 297 -8.56 -1.50 -19.63
CA ASP A 297 -7.84 -0.33 -20.13
C ASP A 297 -6.46 -0.16 -19.47
N LEU A 298 -6.31 -0.57 -18.21
CA LEU A 298 -5.02 -0.60 -17.53
C LEU A 298 -4.08 -1.60 -18.20
N TYR A 299 -4.55 -2.84 -18.40
CA TYR A 299 -3.76 -3.88 -19.06
C TYR A 299 -3.36 -3.51 -20.48
N LYS A 300 -4.29 -2.95 -21.26
CA LYS A 300 -3.99 -2.46 -22.62
C LYS A 300 -2.92 -1.36 -22.62
N LYS A 301 -2.94 -0.44 -21.66
CA LYS A 301 -1.92 0.60 -21.53
C LYS A 301 -0.55 0.02 -21.17
N ILE A 302 -0.50 -0.96 -20.27
CA ILE A 302 0.74 -1.67 -19.89
C ILE A 302 1.34 -2.39 -21.12
N LEU A 303 0.52 -3.19 -21.81
CA LEU A 303 0.92 -3.93 -23.01
C LEU A 303 1.34 -2.99 -24.14
N ALA A 304 0.60 -1.91 -24.39
CA ALA A 304 0.94 -0.90 -25.39
C ALA A 304 2.23 -0.13 -25.05
N GLY A 305 2.56 -0.02 -23.76
CA GLY A 305 3.83 0.51 -23.26
C GLY A 305 5.00 -0.46 -23.39
N GLY A 306 4.79 -1.64 -24.01
CA GLY A 306 5.83 -2.65 -24.25
C GLY A 306 6.20 -3.43 -22.99
N LYS A 307 5.31 -3.49 -22.00
CA LYS A 307 5.52 -4.25 -20.75
C LYS A 307 4.57 -5.45 -20.73
N SER A 308 5.04 -6.57 -20.21
CA SER A 308 4.13 -7.69 -19.93
C SER A 308 3.24 -7.37 -18.72
N VAL A 309 2.08 -8.00 -18.64
CA VAL A 309 1.13 -7.84 -17.54
C VAL A 309 1.02 -9.12 -16.72
N MET A 310 0.90 -8.97 -15.40
CA MET A 310 0.44 -10.03 -14.50
C MET A 310 -0.84 -9.57 -13.79
N ALA A 311 -1.95 -10.28 -13.98
CA ALA A 311 -3.23 -9.99 -13.35
C ALA A 311 -3.49 -10.97 -12.19
N CYS A 312 -3.74 -10.45 -10.99
CA CYS A 312 -3.95 -11.25 -9.79
C CYS A 312 -5.41 -11.54 -9.46
N TRP A 313 -5.66 -12.76 -8.96
CA TRP A 313 -6.97 -13.27 -8.60
C TRP A 313 -7.94 -13.16 -9.77
N VAL A 314 -7.63 -13.86 -10.86
CA VAL A 314 -8.54 -13.96 -12.00
C VAL A 314 -9.41 -15.20 -11.79
N THR A 315 -10.73 -15.05 -11.81
CA THR A 315 -11.63 -16.20 -11.74
C THR A 315 -11.73 -16.91 -13.09
N LEU A 316 -12.18 -18.17 -13.06
CA LEU A 316 -12.35 -18.96 -14.27
C LEU A 316 -13.35 -18.34 -15.27
N ASP A 317 -14.42 -17.73 -14.78
CA ASP A 317 -15.43 -17.08 -15.63
C ASP A 317 -14.97 -15.74 -16.22
N GLU A 318 -14.00 -15.08 -15.58
CA GLU A 318 -13.37 -13.85 -16.08
C GLU A 318 -12.26 -14.12 -17.12
N LEU A 319 -11.65 -15.31 -17.11
CA LEU A 319 -10.50 -15.67 -17.96
C LEU A 319 -10.73 -15.40 -19.46
N LYS A 320 -11.80 -15.96 -20.03
CA LYS A 320 -12.08 -15.83 -21.47
C LYS A 320 -12.42 -14.37 -21.84
N PRO A 321 -13.36 -13.69 -21.16
CA PRO A 321 -13.64 -12.28 -21.40
C PRO A 321 -12.39 -11.40 -21.32
N LEU A 322 -11.50 -11.63 -20.34
CA LEU A 322 -10.25 -10.89 -20.21
C LEU A 322 -9.39 -11.05 -21.46
N LEU A 323 -9.06 -12.29 -21.85
CA LEU A 323 -8.21 -12.58 -23.01
C LEU A 323 -8.82 -12.06 -24.33
N ASP A 324 -10.13 -12.14 -24.50
CA ASP A 324 -10.84 -11.59 -25.66
C ASP A 324 -10.62 -10.07 -25.82
N HIS A 325 -10.44 -9.35 -24.71
CA HIS A 325 -10.31 -7.89 -24.71
C HIS A 325 -8.87 -7.41 -24.73
N ILE A 326 -7.95 -8.08 -24.02
CA ILE A 326 -6.56 -7.61 -23.87
C ILE A 326 -5.58 -8.34 -24.81
N GLY A 327 -5.99 -9.49 -25.36
CA GLY A 327 -5.13 -10.35 -26.17
C GLY A 327 -4.38 -11.39 -25.33
N ALA A 328 -3.56 -12.19 -26.02
CA ALA A 328 -2.87 -13.34 -25.45
C ALA A 328 -1.37 -13.12 -25.24
N ASP A 329 -0.78 -12.09 -25.82
CA ASP A 329 0.67 -11.89 -25.76
C ASP A 329 1.07 -11.06 -24.54
N GLY A 330 2.05 -11.56 -23.79
CA GLY A 330 2.59 -10.86 -22.63
C GLY A 330 1.68 -10.90 -21.41
N VAL A 331 0.81 -11.92 -21.31
CA VAL A 331 -0.20 -12.02 -20.25
C VAL A 331 0.16 -13.14 -19.27
N HIS A 332 0.23 -12.81 -17.98
CA HIS A 332 0.36 -13.77 -16.89
C HIS A 332 -0.85 -13.66 -15.99
N LEU A 333 -1.53 -14.78 -15.76
CA LEU A 333 -2.74 -14.83 -14.95
C LEU A 333 -2.46 -15.64 -13.69
N GLU A 334 -2.52 -14.98 -12.54
CA GLU A 334 -2.57 -15.62 -11.23
C GLU A 334 -4.03 -15.94 -10.92
N MET A 335 -4.41 -17.20 -11.16
CA MET A 335 -5.79 -17.65 -11.13
C MET A 335 -6.24 -18.01 -9.71
N ASP A 336 -7.52 -17.78 -9.41
CA ASP A 336 -8.16 -18.21 -8.16
C ASP A 336 -8.75 -19.63 -8.31
N PHE A 337 -7.87 -20.63 -8.39
CA PHE A 337 -8.28 -22.03 -8.55
C PHE A 337 -8.60 -22.70 -7.21
N HIS A 338 -9.67 -23.49 -7.18
CA HIS A 338 -10.10 -24.23 -6.00
C HIS A 338 -9.83 -25.73 -6.11
N ASN A 339 -9.58 -26.23 -7.32
CA ASN A 339 -9.35 -27.65 -7.57
C ASN A 339 -8.74 -27.87 -8.97
N GLU A 340 -8.20 -29.06 -9.20
CA GLU A 340 -7.55 -29.39 -10.48
C GLU A 340 -8.50 -29.41 -11.70
N LYS A 341 -9.83 -29.52 -11.51
CA LYS A 341 -10.77 -29.51 -12.66
C LYS A 341 -10.89 -28.10 -13.24
N GLU A 342 -10.86 -27.08 -12.39
CA GLU A 342 -10.82 -25.68 -12.83
C GLU A 342 -9.53 -25.39 -13.60
N VAL A 343 -8.39 -25.91 -13.12
CA VAL A 343 -7.11 -25.80 -13.83
C VAL A 343 -7.21 -26.39 -15.24
N GLU A 344 -7.78 -27.60 -15.37
CA GLU A 344 -7.98 -28.25 -16.68
C GLU A 344 -8.94 -27.47 -17.59
N GLN A 345 -9.97 -26.84 -17.04
CA GLN A 345 -10.90 -25.99 -17.79
C GLN A 345 -10.20 -24.72 -18.30
N ALA A 346 -9.43 -24.05 -17.45
CA ALA A 346 -8.67 -22.87 -17.83
C ALA A 346 -7.62 -23.18 -18.90
N MET A 347 -6.91 -24.32 -18.80
CA MET A 347 -5.98 -24.76 -19.84
C MET A 347 -6.65 -24.90 -21.21
N ARG A 348 -7.85 -25.50 -21.28
CA ARG A 348 -8.61 -25.61 -22.54
C ARG A 348 -9.01 -24.25 -23.12
N ILE A 349 -9.34 -23.28 -22.27
CA ILE A 349 -9.63 -21.92 -22.70
C ILE A 349 -8.38 -21.30 -23.33
N VAL A 350 -7.22 -21.40 -22.66
CA VAL A 350 -5.94 -20.85 -23.14
C VAL A 350 -5.45 -21.52 -24.43
N GLU A 351 -5.74 -22.81 -24.63
CA GLU A 351 -5.44 -23.53 -25.88
C GLU A 351 -6.09 -22.88 -27.12
N GLU A 352 -7.26 -22.25 -26.98
CA GLU A 352 -7.93 -21.53 -28.09
C GLU A 352 -7.13 -20.32 -28.60
N TYR A 353 -6.33 -19.70 -27.72
CA TYR A 353 -5.53 -18.50 -28.03
C TYR A 353 -4.10 -18.84 -28.44
N THR A 354 -3.60 -20.03 -28.10
CA THR A 354 -2.24 -20.49 -28.48
C THR A 354 -2.22 -21.22 -29.84
N GLY A 355 -3.39 -21.67 -30.34
CA GLY A 355 -3.53 -22.43 -31.59
C GLY A 355 -3.86 -21.63 -32.86
N SER A 356 -4.06 -20.31 -32.80
CA SER A 356 -4.52 -19.51 -33.95
C SER A 356 -3.50 -18.43 -34.37
N SER A 357 -2.63 -18.80 -35.31
CA SER A 357 -1.95 -17.79 -36.14
C SER A 357 -2.91 -17.33 -37.24
N THR A 358 -3.72 -16.29 -36.99
CA THR A 358 -4.41 -15.57 -38.08
C THR A 358 -4.89 -14.17 -37.65
N SER A 359 -4.24 -13.16 -38.25
CA SER A 359 -4.77 -11.87 -38.72
C SER A 359 -5.80 -11.14 -37.86
N VAL A 360 -5.32 -10.11 -37.15
CA VAL A 360 -6.14 -8.99 -36.67
C VAL A 360 -6.65 -8.20 -37.88
N ASN A 361 -7.98 -8.14 -38.04
CA ASN A 361 -8.65 -7.20 -38.93
C ASN A 361 -8.70 -5.83 -38.26
N THR A 362 -7.95 -4.87 -38.80
CA THR A 362 -8.13 -3.45 -38.51
C THR A 362 -9.23 -2.89 -39.42
N ASN A 363 -10.34 -2.43 -38.84
CA ASN A 363 -11.25 -1.52 -39.52
C ASN A 363 -11.13 -0.14 -38.86
N GLU A 364 -10.44 0.74 -39.59
CA GLU A 364 -10.44 2.17 -39.39
C GLU A 364 -11.82 2.75 -39.75
N HIS A 365 -12.34 3.65 -38.91
CA HIS A 365 -13.29 4.65 -39.36
C HIS A 365 -12.77 6.05 -39.00
N GLN A 366 -12.37 6.74 -40.06
CA GLN A 366 -12.02 8.14 -40.14
C GLN A 366 -13.30 8.92 -40.47
N GLN A 367 -13.54 10.04 -39.78
CA GLN A 367 -14.32 11.16 -40.32
C GLN A 367 -13.81 12.48 -39.71
N ASP A 368 -13.41 13.37 -40.61
CA ASP A 368 -12.98 14.75 -40.39
C ASP A 368 -14.09 15.76 -40.73
N ALA A 369 -13.88 16.99 -40.26
CA ALA A 369 -14.45 18.29 -40.64
C ALA A 369 -15.82 18.67 -40.01
N ASP A 370 -16.12 19.91 -39.60
CA ASP A 370 -15.47 21.20 -39.84
C ASP A 370 -15.91 22.27 -38.81
N LEU A 371 -15.19 23.40 -38.80
CA LEU A 371 -15.37 24.57 -37.94
C LEU A 371 -16.65 25.39 -38.20
N ALA A 372 -17.22 25.99 -37.14
CA ALA A 372 -17.89 27.29 -37.23
C ALA A 372 -17.88 28.04 -35.88
N ALA A 373 -17.44 29.29 -35.94
CA ALA A 373 -17.40 30.24 -34.83
C ALA A 373 -18.70 31.05 -34.72
N THR A 374 -19.08 31.44 -33.51
CA THR A 374 -19.80 32.70 -33.20
C THR A 374 -19.61 33.05 -31.72
N GLY A 375 -19.34 34.32 -31.45
CA GLY A 375 -19.07 34.87 -30.11
C GLY A 375 -20.26 35.59 -29.47
N GLN A 376 -19.90 36.45 -28.50
CA GLN A 376 -20.70 37.26 -27.56
C GLN A 376 -21.15 36.51 -26.30
N GLU A 377 -21.05 37.02 -25.07
CA GLU A 377 -20.57 38.30 -24.50
C GLU A 377 -20.35 38.00 -23.00
N ARG A 378 -19.20 38.38 -22.42
CA ARG A 378 -19.00 38.34 -20.96
C ARG A 378 -19.41 39.68 -20.37
N ILE A 379 -20.45 39.68 -19.54
CA ILE A 379 -20.77 40.80 -18.66
C ILE A 379 -19.77 40.74 -17.49
N CYS A 380 -18.82 41.68 -17.46
CA CYS A 380 -17.97 41.94 -16.31
C CYS A 380 -18.73 42.83 -15.33
N ILE A 381 -19.26 42.25 -14.25
CA ILE A 381 -19.60 43.04 -13.06
C ILE A 381 -18.30 43.22 -12.28
N ARG A 382 -17.73 44.43 -12.33
CA ARG A 382 -16.70 44.86 -11.39
C ARG A 382 -17.40 45.11 -10.06
N GLU A 383 -17.26 44.18 -9.12
CA GLU A 383 -17.43 44.51 -7.71
C GLU A 383 -16.13 45.18 -7.26
N GLU A 384 -16.19 46.50 -7.08
CA GLU A 384 -15.16 47.24 -6.37
C GLU A 384 -15.21 46.83 -4.90
N GLN A 385 -14.36 45.88 -4.51
CA GLN A 385 -14.05 45.65 -3.10
C GLN A 385 -12.94 46.61 -2.70
N HIS A 386 -13.22 47.42 -1.69
CA HIS A 386 -12.22 48.18 -0.95
C HIS A 386 -11.21 47.19 -0.35
N GLU A 387 -10.02 47.08 -0.93
CA GLU A 387 -8.88 46.39 -0.31
C GLU A 387 -8.37 47.25 0.87
N GLU A 388 -8.94 47.05 2.06
CA GLU A 388 -8.07 47.04 3.23
C GLU A 388 -7.19 45.80 3.07
N GLU A 389 -5.89 46.01 2.85
CA GLU A 389 -4.89 44.93 2.76
C GLU A 389 -5.07 44.02 3.98
N ASP A 390 -5.59 42.80 3.78
CA ASP A 390 -5.80 41.85 4.86
C ASP A 390 -4.42 41.44 5.41
N LYS A 391 -3.99 42.12 6.48
CA LYS A 391 -2.65 42.00 7.07
C LYS A 391 -2.33 40.58 7.54
N LEU A 392 -3.33 39.71 7.69
CA LEU A 392 -3.15 38.32 8.09
C LEU A 392 -3.29 37.32 6.94
N GLN A 393 -3.56 37.79 5.72
CA GLN A 393 -3.45 36.99 4.51
C GLN A 393 -2.09 36.27 4.38
N PRO A 394 -0.94 36.87 4.75
CA PRO A 394 0.34 36.17 4.77
C PRO A 394 0.36 34.95 5.71
N LEU A 395 -0.41 34.94 6.81
CA LEU A 395 -0.50 33.77 7.71
C LEU A 395 -1.22 32.63 7.01
N TYR A 396 -2.35 32.93 6.35
CA TYR A 396 -3.07 31.95 5.54
C TYR A 396 -2.15 31.35 4.47
N GLU A 397 -1.44 32.20 3.73
CA GLU A 397 -0.51 31.75 2.68
C GLU A 397 0.65 30.93 3.23
N ALA A 398 1.21 31.32 4.39
CA ALA A 398 2.27 30.56 5.04
C ALA A 398 1.80 29.16 5.44
N ILE A 399 0.59 29.02 6.00
CA ILE A 399 0.03 27.71 6.38
C ILE A 399 -0.29 26.87 5.13
N VAL A 400 -0.94 27.45 4.12
CA VAL A 400 -1.22 26.75 2.84
C VAL A 400 0.07 26.26 2.17
N ALA A 401 1.15 27.04 2.26
CA ALA A 401 2.46 26.68 1.74
C ALA A 401 3.30 25.81 2.69
N GLY A 402 2.79 25.44 3.87
CA GLY A 402 3.51 24.62 4.85
C GLY A 402 4.72 25.30 5.50
N LYS A 403 4.80 26.62 5.49
CA LYS A 403 5.95 27.39 5.99
C LYS A 403 5.79 27.67 7.49
N LEU A 404 6.39 26.82 8.32
CA LEU A 404 6.35 26.90 9.78
C LEU A 404 6.87 28.25 10.31
N GLU A 405 8.12 28.61 10.01
CA GLU A 405 8.77 29.78 10.60
C GLU A 405 8.03 31.08 10.24
N PRO A 406 7.63 31.31 8.97
CA PRO A 406 6.76 32.44 8.63
C PRO A 406 5.42 32.43 9.37
N ALA A 407 4.73 31.27 9.45
CA ALA A 407 3.45 31.19 10.14
C ALA A 407 3.56 31.57 11.63
N VAL A 408 4.63 31.11 12.30
CA VAL A 408 4.93 31.43 13.70
C VAL A 408 5.24 32.93 13.86
N GLU A 409 6.06 33.50 12.99
CA GLU A 409 6.45 34.92 13.06
C GLU A 409 5.26 35.87 12.83
N ILE A 410 4.46 35.61 11.80
CA ILE A 410 3.26 36.41 11.50
C ILE A 410 2.25 36.31 12.65
N THR A 411 2.07 35.12 13.21
CA THR A 411 1.19 34.93 14.38
C THR A 411 1.69 35.72 15.59
N ARG A 412 3.00 35.74 15.84
CA ARG A 412 3.59 36.54 16.92
C ARG A 412 3.33 38.04 16.74
N GLN A 413 3.45 38.53 15.51
CA GLN A 413 3.16 39.93 15.18
C GLN A 413 1.67 40.25 15.38
N ALA A 414 0.76 39.39 14.92
CA ALA A 414 -0.67 39.52 15.12
C ALA A 414 -1.05 39.60 16.61
N ILE A 415 -0.43 38.77 17.45
CA ILE A 415 -0.61 38.81 18.91
C ILE A 415 -0.11 40.16 19.46
N ALA A 416 1.05 40.63 19.05
CA ALA A 416 1.63 41.89 19.50
C ALA A 416 0.77 43.12 19.10
N GLU A 417 0.09 43.03 17.96
CA GLU A 417 -0.87 44.04 17.48
C GLU A 417 -2.24 43.95 18.16
N GLY A 418 -2.45 42.98 19.05
CA GLY A 418 -3.68 42.83 19.82
C GLY A 418 -4.82 42.16 19.05
N VAL A 419 -4.52 41.45 17.95
CA VAL A 419 -5.54 40.68 17.22
C VAL A 419 -6.06 39.55 18.12
N ALA A 420 -7.39 39.40 18.18
CA ALA A 420 -8.02 38.36 18.97
C ALA A 420 -7.60 36.95 18.51
N PRO A 421 -7.10 36.06 19.39
CA PRO A 421 -6.65 34.72 19.01
C PRO A 421 -7.70 33.91 18.24
N GLN A 422 -8.97 34.01 18.63
CA GLN A 422 -10.07 33.31 17.95
C GLN A 422 -10.25 33.78 16.50
N MET A 423 -10.01 35.07 16.21
CA MET A 423 -10.08 35.61 14.85
C MET A 423 -8.98 35.01 13.98
N ILE A 424 -7.75 34.93 14.52
CA ILE A 424 -6.61 34.32 13.83
C ILE A 424 -6.91 32.85 13.47
N ILE A 425 -7.43 32.08 14.43
CA ILE A 425 -7.77 30.66 14.24
C ILE A 425 -8.89 30.49 13.20
N ASN A 426 -10.04 31.13 13.42
CA ASN A 426 -11.24 30.87 12.62
C ASN A 426 -11.15 31.42 11.21
N ASN A 427 -10.57 32.62 11.05
CA ASN A 427 -10.60 33.31 9.76
C ASN A 427 -9.41 32.97 8.86
N TYR A 428 -8.29 32.49 9.42
CA TYR A 428 -7.07 32.21 8.66
C TYR A 428 -6.62 30.76 8.79
N MET A 429 -6.32 30.29 10.00
CA MET A 429 -5.73 28.95 10.18
C MET A 429 -6.68 27.81 9.72
N ILE A 430 -7.93 27.83 10.17
CA ILE A 430 -8.93 26.82 9.77
C ILE A 430 -9.23 26.90 8.27
N LYS A 431 -9.32 28.12 7.71
CA LYS A 431 -9.54 28.29 6.27
C LYS A 431 -8.37 27.80 5.44
N ALA A 432 -7.14 28.05 5.88
CA ALA A 432 -5.92 27.57 5.22
C ALA A 432 -5.90 26.04 5.17
N MET A 433 -6.20 25.38 6.29
CA MET A 433 -6.31 23.92 6.29
C MET A 433 -7.49 23.39 5.49
N GLY A 434 -8.59 24.13 5.41
CA GLY A 434 -9.70 23.84 4.49
C GLY A 434 -9.25 23.82 3.04
N GLU A 435 -8.46 24.82 2.62
CA GLU A 435 -7.89 24.91 1.26
C GLU A 435 -6.93 23.76 0.96
N VAL A 436 -6.00 23.43 1.86
CA VAL A 436 -5.05 22.32 1.63
C VAL A 436 -5.80 20.98 1.51
N GLY A 437 -6.82 20.77 2.35
CA GLY A 437 -7.71 19.62 2.24
C GLY A 437 -8.45 19.55 0.90
N GLN A 438 -8.94 20.68 0.38
CA GLN A 438 -9.58 20.73 -0.93
C GLN A 438 -8.59 20.43 -2.07
N ARG A 439 -7.37 20.97 -2.00
CA ARG A 439 -6.32 20.66 -2.99
C ARG A 439 -6.00 19.17 -3.01
N PHE A 440 -5.98 18.53 -1.85
CA PHE A 440 -5.78 17.08 -1.75
C PHE A 440 -6.94 16.30 -2.38
N GLN A 441 -8.18 16.69 -2.11
CA GLN A 441 -9.38 16.13 -2.76
C GLN A 441 -9.34 16.25 -4.29
N ASP A 442 -8.85 17.38 -4.79
CA ASP A 442 -8.72 17.66 -6.22
C ASP A 442 -7.49 16.99 -6.88
N GLY A 443 -6.66 16.24 -6.12
CA GLY A 443 -5.40 15.68 -6.61
C GLY A 443 -4.30 16.70 -6.91
N LYS A 444 -4.42 17.92 -6.36
CA LYS A 444 -3.48 19.06 -6.53
C LYS A 444 -2.50 19.18 -5.35
N ALA A 445 -2.70 18.44 -4.28
CA ALA A 445 -1.78 18.30 -3.16
C ALA A 445 -1.73 16.82 -2.77
N PHE A 446 -0.65 16.41 -2.11
CA PHE A 446 -0.44 15.06 -1.62
C PHE A 446 -0.16 15.09 -0.11
N VAL A 447 0.07 13.93 0.51
CA VAL A 447 0.19 13.79 1.96
C VAL A 447 1.35 14.63 2.54
N PRO A 448 2.54 14.72 1.91
CA PRO A 448 3.60 15.59 2.40
C PRO A 448 3.17 17.05 2.59
N GLN A 449 2.41 17.62 1.64
CA GLN A 449 1.94 19.00 1.74
C GLN A 449 0.91 19.19 2.87
N LEU A 450 0.06 18.19 3.12
CA LEU A 450 -0.87 18.20 4.25
C LEU A 450 -0.14 18.18 5.60
N LEU A 451 0.88 17.32 5.74
CA LEU A 451 1.71 17.22 6.94
C LEU A 451 2.46 18.54 7.20
N MET A 452 3.01 19.15 6.16
CA MET A 452 3.70 20.44 6.23
C MET A 452 2.77 21.58 6.68
N ALA A 453 1.58 21.68 6.08
CA ALA A 453 0.56 22.66 6.47
C ALA A 453 0.10 22.46 7.92
N GLY A 454 -0.14 21.20 8.32
CA GLY A 454 -0.47 20.83 9.70
C GLY A 454 0.59 21.26 10.71
N ARG A 455 1.87 21.03 10.38
CA ARG A 455 3.01 21.44 11.20
C ARG A 455 3.08 22.96 11.35
N ALA A 456 2.92 23.69 10.25
CA ALA A 456 2.90 25.16 10.26
C ALA A 456 1.75 25.72 11.12
N MET A 457 0.54 25.18 10.96
CA MET A 457 -0.60 25.54 11.79
C MET A 457 -0.36 25.22 13.27
N LYS A 458 0.16 24.03 13.59
CA LYS A 458 0.44 23.60 14.97
C LYS A 458 1.43 24.53 15.65
N GLY A 459 2.53 24.87 14.99
CA GLY A 459 3.53 25.81 15.54
C GLY A 459 2.94 27.20 15.81
N ALA A 460 2.09 27.69 14.90
CA ALA A 460 1.38 28.95 15.11
C ALA A 460 0.34 28.88 16.25
N LEU A 461 -0.41 27.78 16.33
CA LEU A 461 -1.43 27.54 17.36
C LEU A 461 -0.82 27.47 18.77
N GLU A 462 0.39 26.91 18.92
CA GLU A 462 1.10 26.85 20.19
C GLU A 462 1.36 28.24 20.81
N LEU A 463 1.51 29.29 19.99
CA LEU A 463 1.62 30.68 20.48
C LEU A 463 0.29 31.22 21.03
N LEU A 464 -0.83 30.73 20.49
CA LEU A 464 -2.17 31.19 20.85
C LEU A 464 -2.74 30.45 22.05
N LYS A 465 -2.34 29.18 22.29
CA LYS A 465 -2.82 28.35 23.41
C LYS A 465 -2.78 29.06 24.78
N PRO A 466 -1.69 29.74 25.21
CA PRO A 466 -1.66 30.42 26.50
C PRO A 466 -2.64 31.58 26.61
N LEU A 467 -2.95 32.24 25.50
CA LEU A 467 -3.87 33.39 25.44
C LEU A 467 -5.34 32.97 25.47
N LEU A 468 -5.61 31.69 25.22
CA LEU A 468 -6.93 31.09 25.21
C LEU A 468 -7.28 30.43 26.55
N ALA A 469 -6.34 30.32 27.49
CA ALA A 469 -6.57 29.77 28.82
C ALA A 469 -7.66 30.58 29.57
N GLY A 470 -8.88 30.06 29.58
CA GLY A 470 -10.08 30.70 30.16
C GLY A 470 -11.24 30.97 29.17
N SER A 471 -11.07 30.68 27.88
CA SER A 471 -12.12 30.75 26.84
C SER A 471 -11.98 29.59 25.83
N ALA A 472 -12.98 29.40 24.95
CA ALA A 472 -13.27 28.18 24.18
C ALA A 472 -12.08 27.46 23.50
N SER A 473 -12.25 26.14 23.30
CA SER A 473 -11.26 25.17 22.80
C SER A 473 -10.41 25.67 21.62
N THR A 474 -9.09 25.46 21.74
CA THR A 474 -8.05 25.75 20.73
C THR A 474 -8.10 24.86 19.49
N THR A 475 -8.92 23.81 19.47
CA THR A 475 -8.94 22.79 18.43
C THR A 475 -10.33 22.71 17.77
N ILE A 476 -10.39 22.26 16.51
CA ILE A 476 -11.68 22.06 15.82
C ILE A 476 -12.52 21.02 16.58
N GLY A 477 -11.86 20.02 17.13
CA GLY A 477 -12.41 19.02 18.02
C GLY A 477 -11.30 18.05 18.42
N LYS A 478 -11.59 17.17 19.38
CA LYS A 478 -10.70 16.13 19.83
C LYS A 478 -11.16 14.77 19.33
N ILE A 479 -10.25 14.02 18.74
CA ILE A 479 -10.51 12.74 18.09
C ILE A 479 -9.67 11.66 18.76
N VAL A 480 -10.29 10.55 19.13
CA VAL A 480 -9.58 9.30 19.44
C VAL A 480 -9.64 8.42 18.20
N ILE A 481 -8.51 7.84 17.79
CA ILE A 481 -8.45 6.97 16.60
C ILE A 481 -7.65 5.69 16.86
N GLY A 482 -8.17 4.55 16.43
CA GLY A 482 -7.54 3.22 16.58
C GLY A 482 -8.04 2.22 15.55
N THR A 483 -7.29 1.15 15.29
CA THR A 483 -7.86 -0.01 14.61
C THR A 483 -8.54 -0.89 15.64
N VAL A 484 -9.60 -1.58 15.23
CA VAL A 484 -10.32 -2.48 16.13
C VAL A 484 -9.49 -3.73 16.44
N LYS A 485 -9.89 -4.43 17.50
CA LYS A 485 -9.29 -5.70 17.91
C LYS A 485 -9.16 -6.68 16.74
N GLY A 486 -8.01 -7.34 16.67
CA GLY A 486 -7.64 -8.27 15.61
C GLY A 486 -7.16 -7.61 14.31
N ASP A 487 -7.23 -6.28 14.19
CA ASP A 487 -6.80 -5.56 12.99
C ASP A 487 -5.48 -4.83 13.22
N LEU A 488 -4.45 -5.21 12.47
CA LEU A 488 -3.09 -4.69 12.60
C LEU A 488 -2.73 -3.64 11.54
N HIS A 489 -3.65 -3.33 10.62
CA HIS A 489 -3.36 -2.48 9.47
C HIS A 489 -3.42 -1.00 9.83
N ASP A 490 -2.26 -0.34 9.88
CA ASP A 490 -2.15 1.01 10.44
C ASP A 490 -2.01 2.12 9.39
N ILE A 491 -1.63 1.81 8.15
CA ILE A 491 -1.34 2.80 7.10
C ILE A 491 -2.54 3.73 6.88
N GLY A 492 -3.71 3.18 6.57
CA GLY A 492 -4.92 3.98 6.30
C GLY A 492 -5.35 4.80 7.51
N LYS A 493 -5.30 4.22 8.71
CA LYS A 493 -5.59 4.91 9.96
C LYS A 493 -4.60 6.06 10.23
N ASN A 494 -3.31 5.83 10.06
CA ASN A 494 -2.26 6.82 10.29
C ASN A 494 -2.34 7.95 9.26
N LEU A 495 -2.73 7.65 8.02
CA LEU A 495 -3.05 8.66 7.02
C LEU A 495 -4.23 9.53 7.48
N VAL A 496 -5.36 8.93 7.87
CA VAL A 496 -6.52 9.67 8.40
C VAL A 496 -6.16 10.51 9.62
N ALA A 497 -5.41 9.94 10.57
CA ALA A 497 -4.93 10.65 11.76
C ALA A 497 -4.10 11.87 11.37
N SER A 498 -3.10 11.68 10.51
CA SER A 498 -2.23 12.74 9.98
C SER A 498 -3.02 13.84 9.27
N MET A 499 -4.04 13.47 8.50
CA MET A 499 -4.91 14.42 7.81
C MET A 499 -5.81 15.22 8.75
N LEU A 500 -6.36 14.57 9.78
CA LEU A 500 -7.16 15.22 10.81
C LEU A 500 -6.30 16.18 11.65
N GLU A 501 -5.11 15.75 12.07
CA GLU A 501 -4.13 16.63 12.73
C GLU A 501 -3.78 17.82 11.84
N GLY A 502 -3.47 17.52 10.57
CA GLY A 502 -3.25 18.52 9.54
C GLY A 502 -4.37 19.54 9.53
N CYS A 503 -5.61 19.07 9.54
CA CYS A 503 -6.79 19.91 9.47
C CYS A 503 -7.16 20.65 10.77
N GLY A 504 -6.36 20.57 11.84
CA GLY A 504 -6.55 21.33 13.08
C GLY A 504 -7.35 20.60 14.16
N PHE A 505 -7.55 19.29 14.03
CA PHE A 505 -8.05 18.44 15.12
C PHE A 505 -6.92 18.08 16.08
N GLU A 506 -7.27 17.86 17.35
CA GLU A 506 -6.38 17.17 18.29
C GLU A 506 -6.64 15.67 18.17
N VAL A 507 -5.65 14.91 17.73
CA VAL A 507 -5.81 13.46 17.49
C VAL A 507 -5.03 12.67 18.53
N ILE A 508 -5.72 11.74 19.17
CA ILE A 508 -5.17 10.77 20.12
C ILE A 508 -5.20 9.42 19.42
N ASN A 509 -4.08 9.05 18.83
CA ASN A 509 -3.91 7.77 18.16
C ASN A 509 -3.55 6.69 19.19
N ILE A 510 -4.49 5.78 19.46
CA ILE A 510 -4.33 4.73 20.48
C ILE A 510 -3.78 3.41 19.94
N GLY A 511 -3.30 3.45 18.68
CA GLY A 511 -2.56 2.38 18.02
C GLY A 511 -3.43 1.41 17.24
N ILE A 512 -2.93 0.18 17.14
CA ILE A 512 -3.58 -0.94 16.48
C ILE A 512 -4.01 -2.04 17.47
N ASP A 513 -4.83 -2.99 17.01
CA ASP A 513 -5.38 -4.10 17.81
C ASP A 513 -6.00 -3.63 19.14
N VAL A 514 -6.88 -2.63 19.04
CA VAL A 514 -7.42 -1.94 20.22
C VAL A 514 -8.68 -2.65 20.72
N THR A 515 -8.66 -3.03 21.99
CA THR A 515 -9.82 -3.63 22.68
C THR A 515 -10.92 -2.60 22.95
N CYS A 516 -12.16 -3.07 23.09
CA CYS A 516 -13.31 -2.22 23.43
C CYS A 516 -13.08 -1.39 24.70
N ASP A 517 -12.50 -2.00 25.74
CA ASP A 517 -12.20 -1.32 27.00
C ASP A 517 -11.24 -0.15 26.80
N LYS A 518 -10.18 -0.35 25.99
CA LYS A 518 -9.19 0.70 25.70
C LYS A 518 -9.79 1.85 24.88
N PHE A 519 -10.73 1.56 23.98
CA PHE A 519 -11.50 2.62 23.30
C PHE A 519 -12.35 3.43 24.27
N VAL A 520 -13.11 2.76 25.14
CA VAL A 520 -13.98 3.41 26.14
C VAL A 520 -13.14 4.26 27.10
N GLU A 521 -12.01 3.73 27.58
CA GLU A 521 -11.07 4.44 28.44
C GLU A 521 -10.50 5.67 27.75
N ALA A 522 -9.97 5.52 26.54
CA ALA A 522 -9.39 6.64 25.78
C ALA A 522 -10.41 7.75 25.52
N VAL A 523 -11.65 7.42 25.17
CA VAL A 523 -12.72 8.42 24.97
C VAL A 523 -13.01 9.17 26.28
N LYS A 524 -13.09 8.47 27.41
CA LYS A 524 -13.34 9.08 28.73
C LYS A 524 -12.19 9.97 29.18
N GLU A 525 -10.96 9.46 29.14
CA GLU A 525 -9.76 10.15 29.62
C GLU A 525 -9.50 11.42 28.82
N ASN A 526 -9.74 11.37 27.52
CA ASN A 526 -9.43 12.48 26.64
C ASN A 526 -10.60 13.44 26.46
N HIS A 527 -11.82 13.07 26.84
CA HIS A 527 -13.06 13.80 26.51
C HIS A 527 -13.18 14.01 24.99
N ALA A 528 -13.12 12.91 24.24
CA ALA A 528 -13.14 12.95 22.78
C ALA A 528 -14.51 13.38 22.24
N ASP A 529 -14.51 14.28 21.25
CA ASP A 529 -15.71 14.67 20.50
C ASP A 529 -16.09 13.58 19.48
N ILE A 530 -15.07 12.96 18.87
CA ILE A 530 -15.23 11.90 17.86
C ILE A 530 -14.34 10.70 18.21
N LEU A 531 -14.89 9.50 18.08
CA LEU A 531 -14.16 8.25 18.05
C LEU A 531 -14.11 7.74 16.61
N CYS A 532 -12.91 7.59 16.06
CA CYS A 532 -12.65 7.00 14.75
C CYS A 532 -12.17 5.56 14.89
N MET A 533 -12.81 4.62 14.21
CA MET A 533 -12.40 3.21 14.15
C MET A 533 -12.06 2.79 12.73
N SER A 534 -10.99 2.02 12.57
CA SER A 534 -10.55 1.46 11.28
C SER A 534 -10.51 -0.07 11.32
N ALA A 535 -10.87 -0.72 10.20
CA ALA A 535 -10.66 -2.15 9.96
C ALA A 535 -10.37 -2.39 8.48
N LEU A 536 -9.44 -3.29 8.14
CA LEU A 536 -9.18 -3.74 6.77
C LEU A 536 -9.77 -5.11 6.46
N LEU A 537 -10.08 -5.92 7.48
CA LEU A 537 -10.63 -7.28 7.29
C LEU A 537 -12.14 -7.34 7.59
N THR A 538 -12.88 -8.13 6.81
CA THR A 538 -14.31 -8.38 7.04
C THR A 538 -14.57 -9.10 8.35
N THR A 539 -13.59 -9.88 8.84
CA THR A 539 -13.64 -10.55 10.14
C THR A 539 -13.50 -9.58 11.30
N THR A 540 -12.71 -8.51 11.15
CA THR A 540 -12.41 -7.56 12.22
C THR A 540 -13.44 -6.43 12.28
N MET A 541 -14.06 -6.03 11.16
CA MET A 541 -15.01 -4.91 11.15
C MET A 541 -16.21 -5.09 12.11
N MET A 542 -16.60 -6.33 12.41
CA MET A 542 -17.68 -6.62 13.37
C MET A 542 -17.38 -6.12 14.80
N TYR A 543 -16.10 -6.02 15.18
CA TYR A 543 -15.70 -5.44 16.46
C TYR A 543 -16.09 -3.97 16.61
N MET A 544 -16.29 -3.23 15.51
CA MET A 544 -16.79 -1.85 15.57
C MET A 544 -18.15 -1.78 16.28
N LYS A 545 -19.01 -2.77 16.08
CA LYS A 545 -20.30 -2.89 16.76
C LYS A 545 -20.12 -3.16 18.26
N GLU A 546 -19.17 -4.02 18.62
CA GLU A 546 -18.84 -4.31 20.01
C GLU A 546 -18.32 -3.08 20.75
N VAL A 547 -17.51 -2.24 20.09
CA VAL A 547 -17.04 -0.97 20.67
C VAL A 547 -18.22 -0.02 20.90
N ILE A 548 -19.13 0.12 19.93
CA ILE A 548 -20.34 0.96 20.09
C ILE A 548 -21.18 0.47 21.27
N GLN A 549 -21.40 -0.84 21.39
CA GLN A 549 -22.12 -1.42 22.53
C GLN A 549 -21.38 -1.15 23.85
N ALA A 550 -20.05 -1.26 23.89
CA ALA A 550 -19.27 -0.96 25.08
C ALA A 550 -19.39 0.52 25.49
N LEU A 551 -19.49 1.46 24.52
CA LEU A 551 -19.77 2.88 24.81
C LEU A 551 -21.18 3.07 25.40
N GLU A 552 -22.18 2.30 24.95
CA GLU A 552 -23.54 2.31 25.49
C GLU A 552 -23.59 1.78 26.92
N GLU A 553 -22.98 0.61 27.16
CA GLU A 553 -22.86 -0.01 28.48
C GLU A 553 -22.10 0.89 29.47
N ALA A 554 -21.09 1.61 28.98
CA ALA A 554 -20.36 2.61 29.75
C ALA A 554 -21.11 3.93 29.96
N GLY A 555 -22.28 4.12 29.33
CA GLY A 555 -23.12 5.32 29.44
C GLY A 555 -22.57 6.57 28.74
N ILE A 556 -21.60 6.42 27.83
CA ILE A 556 -20.92 7.53 27.15
C ILE A 556 -21.20 7.62 25.65
N ARG A 557 -21.95 6.68 25.07
CA ARG A 557 -22.29 6.68 23.63
C ARG A 557 -22.85 8.01 23.12
N ASN A 558 -23.67 8.69 23.94
CA ASN A 558 -24.28 9.98 23.58
C ASN A 558 -23.33 11.18 23.75
N GLN A 559 -22.14 10.99 24.31
CA GLN A 559 -21.16 12.04 24.58
C GLN A 559 -20.07 12.12 23.48
N VAL A 560 -20.01 11.14 22.58
CA VAL A 560 -19.02 11.03 21.52
C VAL A 560 -19.70 10.64 20.22
N LYS A 561 -19.26 11.23 19.09
CA LYS A 561 -19.68 10.80 17.76
C LYS A 561 -18.80 9.66 17.27
N VAL A 562 -19.40 8.61 16.74
CA VAL A 562 -18.65 7.45 16.25
C VAL A 562 -18.53 7.52 14.74
N MET A 563 -17.31 7.53 14.24
CA MET A 563 -17.00 7.52 12.82
C MET A 563 -16.22 6.26 12.48
N ILE A 564 -16.57 5.59 11.39
CA ILE A 564 -15.90 4.34 10.97
C ILE A 564 -15.37 4.42 9.55
N GLY A 565 -14.35 3.63 9.25
CA GLY A 565 -13.79 3.50 7.91
C GLY A 565 -12.91 2.27 7.75
N GLY A 566 -12.33 2.13 6.56
CA GLY A 566 -11.49 1.01 6.16
C GLY A 566 -12.15 0.16 5.06
N ALA A 567 -11.34 -0.61 4.34
CA ALA A 567 -11.71 -1.16 3.03
C ALA A 567 -12.99 -2.03 2.98
N PRO A 568 -13.31 -2.89 3.98
CA PRO A 568 -14.55 -3.68 3.96
C PRO A 568 -15.76 -2.91 4.49
N VAL A 569 -15.57 -1.70 5.03
CA VAL A 569 -16.62 -0.90 5.66
C VAL A 569 -17.41 -0.14 4.60
N SER A 570 -18.72 -0.01 4.79
CA SER A 570 -19.61 0.76 3.93
C SER A 570 -20.53 1.66 4.73
N GLN A 571 -21.15 2.65 4.07
CA GLN A 571 -22.20 3.47 4.67
C GLN A 571 -23.33 2.60 5.24
N GLY A 572 -23.74 1.55 4.52
CA GLY A 572 -24.79 0.63 4.96
C GLY A 572 -24.43 -0.09 6.26
N PHE A 573 -23.16 -0.50 6.41
CA PHE A 573 -22.69 -1.10 7.66
C PHE A 573 -22.63 -0.07 8.80
N ALA A 574 -22.19 1.16 8.51
CA ALA A 574 -22.18 2.25 9.50
C ALA A 574 -23.58 2.52 10.07
N ASP A 575 -24.58 2.56 9.19
CA ASP A 575 -25.97 2.74 9.56
C ASP A 575 -26.49 1.55 10.39
N GLU A 576 -26.12 0.31 10.02
CA GLU A 576 -26.53 -0.92 10.72
C GLU A 576 -26.03 -0.96 12.17
N ILE A 577 -24.77 -0.57 12.39
CA ILE A 577 -24.15 -0.63 13.73
C ILE A 577 -24.41 0.64 14.55
N GLY A 578 -25.05 1.66 13.97
CA GLY A 578 -25.34 2.92 14.65
C GLY A 578 -24.13 3.85 14.78
N ALA A 579 -23.21 3.83 13.82
CA ALA A 579 -22.17 4.87 13.71
C ALA A 579 -22.79 6.20 13.24
N ASP A 580 -22.21 7.32 13.65
CA ASP A 580 -22.65 8.66 13.26
C ASP A 580 -22.06 9.12 11.92
N GLY A 581 -20.99 8.49 11.44
CA GLY A 581 -20.35 8.84 10.17
C GLY A 581 -19.53 7.70 9.57
N TYR A 582 -19.35 7.74 8.26
CA TYR A 582 -18.56 6.79 7.49
C TYR A 582 -17.69 7.52 6.48
N SER A 583 -16.51 6.96 6.23
CA SER A 583 -15.65 7.39 5.14
C SER A 583 -14.93 6.22 4.49
N ASP A 584 -14.94 6.20 3.17
CA ASP A 584 -14.27 5.21 2.31
C ASP A 584 -12.80 5.54 2.04
N ASN A 585 -12.41 6.82 2.17
CA ASN A 585 -11.04 7.27 1.99
C ASN A 585 -10.66 8.38 2.98
N ALA A 586 -9.37 8.71 3.03
CA ALA A 586 -8.87 9.70 3.99
C ALA A 586 -9.30 11.14 3.66
N ASN A 587 -9.60 11.43 2.39
CA ASN A 587 -10.00 12.76 1.92
C ASN A 587 -11.41 13.10 2.39
N THR A 588 -12.34 12.16 2.27
CA THR A 588 -13.72 12.28 2.73
C THR A 588 -13.79 12.24 4.26
N ALA A 589 -12.83 11.59 4.93
CA ALA A 589 -12.85 11.41 6.37
C ALA A 589 -12.77 12.73 7.14
N VAL A 590 -11.93 13.65 6.68
CA VAL A 590 -11.81 15.00 7.25
C VAL A 590 -13.11 15.78 7.10
N ALA A 591 -13.79 15.66 5.96
CA ALA A 591 -15.04 16.38 5.69
C ALA A 591 -16.15 15.90 6.64
N VAL A 592 -16.30 14.58 6.78
CA VAL A 592 -17.26 13.95 7.69
C VAL A 592 -16.97 14.36 9.14
N ALA A 593 -15.70 14.33 9.58
CA ALA A 593 -15.34 14.78 10.92
C ALA A 593 -15.73 16.24 11.19
N LYS A 594 -15.53 17.14 10.21
CA LYS A 594 -15.95 18.55 10.32
C LYS A 594 -17.48 18.70 10.40
N GLU A 595 -18.24 17.89 9.67
CA GLU A 595 -19.70 17.88 9.75
C GLU A 595 -20.19 17.40 11.11
N LEU A 596 -19.60 16.32 11.64
CA LEU A 596 -19.93 15.81 12.98
C LEU A 596 -19.69 16.85 14.08
N ILE A 597 -18.56 17.58 14.04
CA ILE A 597 -18.32 18.70 14.96
C ILE A 597 -19.39 19.79 14.85
N ARG A 598 -19.84 20.12 13.64
CA ARG A 598 -20.92 21.11 13.46
C ARG A 598 -22.20 20.66 14.13
N VAL A 599 -22.53 19.37 14.06
CA VAL A 599 -23.70 18.78 14.73
C VAL A 599 -23.54 18.81 16.26
N ILE A 600 -22.35 18.53 16.80
CA ILE A 600 -22.08 18.59 18.24
C ILE A 600 -22.25 20.03 18.80
N ARG A 601 -21.90 21.03 17.99
CA ARG A 601 -21.88 22.46 18.39
C ARG A 601 -23.17 23.23 18.05
N ALA A 602 -24.10 22.61 17.32
CA ALA A 602 -25.42 23.15 16.99
C ALA A 602 -26.39 22.88 18.14
#